data_AF-A0A956RF26-F1
#
_entry.id   AF-A0A956RF26-F1
#
_cell.length_a   1.000
_cell.length_b   1.000
_cell.length_c   1.000
_cell.angle_alpha   90.00
_cell.angle_beta   90.00
_cell.angle_gamma   90.00
#
_symmetry.space_group_name_H-M   'P 1'
#
loop_
_entity.id
_entity.type
_entity.pdbx_description
1 polymer ?
#
loop_
_entity_poly.entity_id
_entity_poly.type
_entity_poly.pdbx_seq_one_letter_code
_entity_poly.pdbx_strand_id
1 'polypeptide(L)'
;RFADAMALLDATTRGLPSARESISAAADATRAAWVAALEAGATAAEQAGRKGDALLQRAQLLALTASAEAKAACDRLRVELKAAHGLVIAQRGRDAGFQALAPQLVGSDPVRWLQVLAPGAKTPEPRATLEFSLGKAKFTTDTARRDATARYQSGTKQVPNPFYEQRQRALLEQETRVTQAEQDVVKQQQKVEQYRADVQREGDTPNVSTGAEQNLYNAENRLESDRRSLQSEQNQLMQKQRELANTPQYQDEPVYETVTYPVTTHTLRASAPLRGAATLNAGEPLAINQDLAEEARDDEHSGHSAAGVAPDPLELPAKDALAQKLQAQALSVLEGQINAIFQRYRDGYRARVDAAASDDERVDALVIYTLLDPTTPDPALDATLLQLRGVPNASALLVGGAAAGGRPPS
;
A
#
# COMPACT_ATOMS: atom_id res chain seq x y z
N ARG A 1 -2.78 49.79 -2.07
CA ARG A 1 -2.68 51.27 -2.16
C ARG A 1 -1.41 51.83 -1.51
N PHE A 2 -1.10 51.59 -0.22
CA PHE A 2 0.19 52.06 0.35
C PHE A 2 1.40 51.28 -0.18
N ALA A 3 1.34 49.94 -0.30
CA ALA A 3 2.44 49.16 -0.86
C ALA A 3 2.77 49.60 -2.29
N ASP A 4 1.74 49.89 -3.09
CA ASP A 4 1.89 50.44 -4.45
C ASP A 4 2.44 51.86 -4.42
N ALA A 5 1.97 52.71 -3.49
CA ALA A 5 2.46 54.08 -3.31
C ALA A 5 3.94 54.11 -2.86
N MET A 6 4.35 53.24 -1.95
CA MET A 6 5.74 53.09 -1.51
C MET A 6 6.62 52.48 -2.59
N ALA A 7 6.12 51.49 -3.34
CA ALA A 7 6.85 50.92 -4.47
C ALA A 7 7.07 51.95 -5.58
N LEU A 8 6.07 52.80 -5.84
CA LEU A 8 6.17 53.95 -6.74
C LEU A 8 7.15 55.00 -6.21
N LEU A 9 7.11 55.33 -4.92
CA LEU A 9 8.07 56.24 -4.27
C LEU A 9 9.50 55.70 -4.34
N ASP A 10 9.72 54.41 -4.06
CA ASP A 10 11.04 53.76 -4.12
C ASP A 10 11.55 53.62 -5.56
N ALA A 11 10.66 53.39 -6.53
CA ALA A 11 11.02 53.37 -7.95
C ALA A 11 11.39 54.78 -8.44
N THR A 12 10.65 55.80 -8.01
CA THR A 12 10.91 57.21 -8.34
C THR A 12 12.21 57.70 -7.72
N THR A 13 12.48 57.31 -6.47
CA THR A 13 13.75 57.62 -5.75
C THR A 13 14.96 57.01 -6.46
N ARG A 14 14.82 55.80 -7.03
CA ARG A 14 15.88 55.16 -7.84
C ARG A 14 16.09 55.82 -9.19
N GLY A 15 15.05 56.37 -9.81
CA GLY A 15 15.10 57.03 -11.11
C GLY A 15 15.60 58.48 -11.08
N LEU A 16 15.57 59.15 -9.92
CA LEU A 16 15.91 60.58 -9.78
C LEU A 16 16.87 60.84 -8.60
N PRO A 17 18.18 60.57 -8.76
CA PRO A 17 19.17 60.70 -7.68
C PRO A 17 19.29 62.12 -7.10
N SER A 18 19.08 63.16 -7.92
CA SER A 18 19.15 64.56 -7.53
C SER A 18 17.98 65.02 -6.65
N ALA A 19 16.85 64.28 -6.64
CA ALA A 19 15.68 64.57 -5.81
C ALA A 19 15.58 63.65 -4.58
N ARG A 20 16.60 62.80 -4.36
CA ARG A 20 16.57 61.71 -3.37
C ARG A 20 16.25 62.19 -1.95
N GLU A 21 16.83 63.29 -1.49
CA GLU A 21 16.59 63.82 -0.14
C GLU A 21 15.15 64.31 0.04
N SER A 22 14.61 65.05 -0.95
CA SER A 22 13.24 65.55 -0.92
C SER A 22 12.21 64.40 -1.02
N ILE A 23 12.47 63.41 -1.87
CA ILE A 23 11.60 62.23 -2.01
C ILE A 23 11.67 61.36 -0.73
N SER A 24 12.84 61.21 -0.12
CA SER A 24 13.00 60.48 1.15
C SER A 24 12.24 61.17 2.28
N ALA A 25 12.37 62.49 2.43
CA ALA A 25 11.65 63.25 3.45
C ALA A 25 10.12 63.16 3.27
N ALA A 26 9.63 63.21 2.03
CA ALA A 26 8.22 63.02 1.71
C ALA A 26 7.74 61.58 2.00
N ALA A 27 8.57 60.57 1.71
CA ALA A 27 8.28 59.17 2.02
C ALA A 27 8.22 58.93 3.54
N ASP A 28 9.14 59.52 4.31
CA ASP A 28 9.16 59.42 5.77
C ASP A 28 7.97 60.12 6.41
N ALA A 29 7.61 61.32 5.93
CA ALA A 29 6.41 62.02 6.36
C ALA A 29 5.13 61.22 6.05
N THR A 30 5.05 60.61 4.87
CA THR A 30 3.92 59.76 4.48
C THR A 30 3.84 58.49 5.34
N ARG A 31 4.98 57.87 5.63
CA ARG A 31 5.06 56.71 6.53
C ARG A 31 4.63 57.08 7.95
N ALA A 32 5.12 58.19 8.49
CA ALA A 32 4.76 58.67 9.83
C ALA A 32 3.26 58.98 9.94
N ALA A 33 2.67 59.64 8.93
CA ALA A 33 1.24 59.89 8.88
C ALA A 33 0.43 58.59 8.84
N TRP A 34 0.90 57.57 8.11
CA TRP A 34 0.20 56.29 8.05
C TRP A 34 0.32 55.48 9.34
N VAL A 35 1.49 55.49 9.99
CA VAL A 35 1.69 54.92 11.33
C VAL A 35 0.68 55.53 12.31
N ALA A 36 0.60 56.87 12.36
CA ALA A 36 -0.33 57.57 13.24
C ALA A 36 -1.80 57.22 12.94
N ALA A 37 -2.16 57.09 11.66
CA ALA A 37 -3.51 56.69 11.26
C ALA A 37 -3.85 55.25 11.67
N LEU A 38 -2.92 54.30 11.53
CA LEU A 38 -3.10 52.90 11.94
C LEU A 38 -3.19 52.78 13.47
N GLU A 39 -2.42 53.57 14.22
CA GLU A 39 -2.49 53.60 15.69
C GLU A 39 -3.82 54.19 16.19
N ALA A 40 -4.24 55.30 15.62
CA ALA A 40 -5.51 55.94 15.95
C ALA A 40 -6.69 55.02 15.60
N GLY A 41 -6.66 54.41 14.41
CA GLY A 41 -7.70 53.48 13.96
C GLY A 41 -7.75 52.22 14.83
N ALA A 42 -6.61 51.62 15.19
CA ALA A 42 -6.57 50.44 16.03
C ALA A 42 -7.15 50.73 17.43
N THR A 43 -6.83 51.90 17.98
CA THR A 43 -7.34 52.35 19.27
C THR A 43 -8.86 52.59 19.22
N ALA A 44 -9.35 53.26 18.16
CA ALA A 44 -10.77 53.48 17.96
C ALA A 44 -11.56 52.17 17.77
N ALA A 45 -11.01 51.22 17.00
CA ALA A 45 -11.60 49.90 16.80
C ALA A 45 -11.67 49.12 18.12
N GLU A 46 -10.61 49.14 18.92
CA GLU A 46 -10.58 48.48 20.23
C GLU A 46 -11.58 49.09 21.22
N GLN A 47 -11.67 50.43 21.27
CA GLN A 47 -12.67 51.15 22.09
C GLN A 47 -14.10 50.87 21.65
N ALA A 48 -14.33 50.64 20.35
CA ALA A 48 -15.61 50.22 19.80
C ALA A 48 -15.89 48.71 19.99
N GLY A 49 -15.01 47.96 20.64
CA GLY A 49 -15.14 46.51 20.86
C GLY A 49 -14.80 45.64 19.66
N ARG A 50 -14.33 46.22 18.55
CA ARG A 50 -13.94 45.55 17.30
C ARG A 50 -12.48 45.11 17.33
N LYS A 51 -12.21 44.13 18.20
CA LYS A 51 -10.84 43.67 18.48
C LYS A 51 -10.18 42.98 17.28
N GLY A 52 -10.94 42.38 16.37
CA GLY A 52 -10.44 41.82 15.12
C GLY A 52 -9.91 42.90 14.17
N ASP A 53 -10.67 43.98 13.95
CA ASP A 53 -10.23 45.13 13.15
C ASP A 53 -9.00 45.81 13.80
N ALA A 54 -9.02 45.98 15.13
CA ALA A 54 -7.87 46.49 15.86
C ALA A 54 -6.61 45.62 15.64
N LEU A 55 -6.75 44.29 15.68
CA LEU A 55 -5.65 43.37 15.43
C LEU A 55 -5.11 43.49 14.00
N LEU A 56 -5.98 43.61 13.00
CA LEU A 56 -5.56 43.80 11.61
C LEU A 56 -4.70 45.07 11.46
N GLN A 57 -5.15 46.18 12.03
CA GLN A 57 -4.44 47.46 11.95
C GLN A 57 -3.12 47.43 12.74
N ARG A 58 -3.07 46.77 13.91
CA ARG A 58 -1.81 46.54 14.66
C ARG A 58 -0.85 45.62 13.91
N ALA A 59 -1.36 44.62 13.18
CA ALA A 59 -0.54 43.74 12.35
C ALA A 59 0.07 44.50 11.16
N GLN A 60 -0.68 45.41 10.53
CA GLN A 60 -0.13 46.30 9.51
C GLN A 60 0.93 47.25 10.07
N LEU A 61 0.67 47.83 11.25
CA LEU A 61 1.64 48.67 11.95
C LEU A 61 2.93 47.90 12.26
N LEU A 62 2.81 46.65 12.74
CA LEU A 62 3.94 45.77 12.99
C LEU A 62 4.73 45.48 11.71
N ALA A 63 4.05 45.18 10.60
CA ALA A 63 4.70 44.96 9.32
C ALA A 63 5.43 46.20 8.79
N LEU A 64 4.93 47.40 9.09
CA LEU A 64 5.50 48.67 8.64
C LEU A 64 6.68 49.14 9.50
N THR A 65 6.62 48.91 10.81
CA THR A 65 7.55 49.50 11.80
C THR A 65 8.49 48.49 12.45
N ALA A 66 8.16 47.20 12.41
CA ALA A 66 8.79 46.15 13.22
C ALA A 66 8.86 46.49 14.73
N SER A 67 7.95 47.33 15.23
CA SER A 67 7.94 47.78 16.63
C SER A 67 7.60 46.63 17.60
N ALA A 68 8.36 46.52 18.69
CA ALA A 68 8.10 45.58 19.78
C ALA A 68 6.74 45.85 20.46
N GLU A 69 6.31 47.10 20.52
CA GLU A 69 5.01 47.49 21.07
C GLU A 69 3.86 47.00 20.19
N ALA A 70 3.98 47.17 18.87
CA ALA A 70 2.99 46.66 17.92
C ALA A 70 2.88 45.14 17.97
N LYS A 71 4.01 44.44 18.17
CA LYS A 71 4.03 42.98 18.38
C LYS A 71 3.31 42.58 19.67
N ALA A 72 3.65 43.21 20.79
CA ALA A 72 3.01 42.94 22.08
C ALA A 72 1.49 43.19 22.02
N ALA A 73 1.05 44.25 21.34
CA ALA A 73 -0.36 44.53 21.12
C ALA A 73 -1.06 43.44 20.28
N CYS A 74 -0.42 42.96 19.20
CA CYS A 74 -0.96 41.86 18.39
C CYS A 74 -1.08 40.57 19.22
N ASP A 75 -0.05 40.20 19.97
CA ASP A 75 -0.04 38.98 20.77
C ASP A 75 -1.11 39.03 21.87
N ARG A 76 -1.27 40.19 22.54
CA ARG A 76 -2.38 40.42 23.49
C ARG A 76 -3.74 40.24 22.83
N LEU A 77 -3.99 40.92 21.71
CA LEU A 77 -5.29 40.85 21.02
C LEU A 77 -5.60 39.43 20.53
N ARG A 78 -4.61 38.67 20.05
CA ARG A 78 -4.79 37.26 19.68
C ARG A 78 -5.21 36.40 20.88
N VAL A 79 -4.60 36.59 22.05
CA VAL A 79 -5.00 35.86 23.27
C VAL A 79 -6.43 36.22 23.69
N GLU A 80 -6.75 37.51 23.70
CA GLU A 80 -8.10 37.99 24.05
C GLU A 80 -9.15 37.45 23.06
N LEU A 81 -8.88 37.52 21.75
CA LEU A 81 -9.76 37.00 20.72
C LEU A 81 -9.89 35.47 20.77
N LYS A 82 -8.80 34.74 21.05
CA LYS A 82 -8.85 33.27 21.22
C LYS A 82 -9.75 32.90 22.40
N ALA A 83 -9.64 33.59 23.54
CA ALA A 83 -10.53 33.38 24.67
C ALA A 83 -11.99 33.74 24.34
N ALA A 84 -12.20 34.87 23.65
CA ALA A 84 -13.54 35.37 23.31
C ALA A 84 -14.23 34.63 22.17
N HIS A 85 -13.49 33.97 21.26
CA HIS A 85 -14.05 33.39 20.04
C HIS A 85 -13.66 31.93 19.76
N GLY A 86 -12.62 31.37 20.40
CA GLY A 86 -12.24 29.98 20.20
C GLY A 86 -13.37 28.97 20.53
N LEU A 87 -13.45 27.88 19.78
CA LEU A 87 -14.42 26.82 20.05
C LEU A 87 -13.93 25.94 21.20
N VAL A 88 -14.69 25.95 22.29
CA VAL A 88 -14.49 25.07 23.44
C VAL A 88 -15.62 24.04 23.46
N ILE A 89 -15.28 22.76 23.40
CA ILE A 89 -16.21 21.63 23.37
C ILE A 89 -16.18 20.91 24.73
N ALA A 90 -17.31 20.88 25.43
CA ALA A 90 -17.50 20.02 26.59
C ALA A 90 -17.93 18.62 26.16
N GLN A 91 -17.46 17.60 26.86
CA GLN A 91 -17.85 16.22 26.62
C GLN A 91 -18.90 15.76 27.64
N ARG A 92 -19.92 15.02 27.19
CA ARG A 92 -20.95 14.42 28.05
C ARG A 92 -21.20 12.96 27.70
N GLY A 93 -21.36 12.14 28.72
CA GLY A 93 -21.64 10.72 28.61
C GLY A 93 -21.44 10.05 29.97
N ARG A 94 -21.89 8.80 30.09
CA ARG A 94 -21.84 8.07 31.38
C ARG A 94 -21.49 6.59 31.24
N ASP A 95 -21.60 6.01 30.05
CA ASP A 95 -21.29 4.60 29.84
C ASP A 95 -19.78 4.30 29.83
N ALA A 96 -19.43 3.01 29.90
CA ALA A 96 -18.04 2.56 29.90
C ALA A 96 -17.29 2.94 28.61
N GLY A 97 -18.01 2.99 27.48
CA GLY A 97 -17.45 3.41 26.19
C GLY A 97 -17.06 4.89 26.19
N PHE A 98 -17.92 5.75 26.75
CA PHE A 98 -17.59 7.14 27.01
C PHE A 98 -16.34 7.30 27.90
N GLN A 99 -16.27 6.58 29.02
CA GLN A 99 -15.11 6.67 29.92
C GLN A 99 -13.79 6.22 29.26
N ALA A 100 -13.84 5.27 28.33
CA ALA A 100 -12.68 4.81 27.60
C ALA A 100 -12.21 5.81 26.51
N LEU A 101 -13.15 6.46 25.82
CA LEU A 101 -12.85 7.32 24.66
C LEU A 101 -12.66 8.80 25.03
N ALA A 102 -13.44 9.33 25.97
CA ALA A 102 -13.45 10.76 26.27
C ALA A 102 -12.07 11.33 26.66
N PRO A 103 -11.21 10.62 27.44
CA PRO A 103 -9.85 11.10 27.72
C PRO A 103 -8.97 11.21 26.47
N GLN A 104 -9.19 10.37 25.46
CA GLN A 104 -8.39 10.35 24.23
C GLN A 104 -8.72 11.54 23.30
N LEU A 105 -9.92 12.10 23.45
CA LEU A 105 -10.37 13.29 22.71
C LEU A 105 -9.91 14.61 23.35
N VAL A 106 -9.39 14.58 24.58
CA VAL A 106 -8.99 15.81 25.30
C VAL A 106 -7.75 16.40 24.63
N GLY A 107 -7.82 17.68 24.29
CA GLY A 107 -6.71 18.37 23.65
C GLY A 107 -7.03 19.81 23.32
N SER A 108 -5.98 20.59 23.08
CA SER A 108 -6.09 21.86 22.37
C SER A 108 -5.37 21.71 21.05
N ASP A 109 -5.98 22.19 19.97
CA ASP A 109 -5.24 22.43 18.75
C ASP A 109 -4.39 23.69 18.96
N PRO A 110 -3.07 23.65 18.70
CA PRO A 110 -2.23 24.82 18.86
C PRO A 110 -2.44 25.85 17.75
N VAL A 111 -2.89 25.40 16.57
CA VAL A 111 -3.04 26.23 15.37
C VAL A 111 -4.48 26.67 15.20
N ARG A 112 -5.44 25.74 15.27
CA ARG A 112 -6.87 26.05 15.26
C ARG A 112 -7.30 26.51 16.65
N TRP A 113 -8.21 27.48 16.72
CA TRP A 113 -8.78 27.91 18.00
C TRP A 113 -9.86 26.93 18.47
N LEU A 114 -9.46 25.68 18.68
CA LEU A 114 -10.30 24.55 19.06
C LEU A 114 -9.73 23.88 20.30
N GLN A 115 -10.58 23.66 21.30
CA GLN A 115 -10.24 22.94 22.52
C GLN A 115 -11.36 21.98 22.88
N VAL A 116 -10.99 20.74 23.19
CA VAL A 116 -11.90 19.73 23.74
C VAL A 116 -11.54 19.55 25.22
N LEU A 117 -12.52 19.79 26.09
CA LEU A 117 -12.33 19.74 27.52
C LEU A 117 -12.36 18.31 28.05
N ALA A 118 -11.64 18.08 29.16
CA ALA A 118 -11.80 16.89 29.96
C ALA A 118 -13.25 16.77 30.48
N PRO A 119 -13.79 15.55 30.60
CA PRO A 119 -15.12 15.33 31.17
C PRO A 119 -15.28 16.03 32.53
N GLY A 120 -16.36 16.80 32.71
CA GLY A 120 -16.65 17.51 33.96
C GLY A 120 -15.88 18.82 34.18
N ALA A 121 -14.96 19.20 33.30
CA ALA A 121 -14.34 20.52 33.35
C ALA A 121 -15.40 21.62 33.08
N LYS A 122 -15.35 22.68 33.89
CA LYS A 122 -16.30 23.81 33.83
C LYS A 122 -15.72 25.08 33.19
N THR A 123 -14.40 25.12 33.03
CA THR A 123 -13.66 26.28 32.54
C THR A 123 -12.63 25.86 31.49
N PRO A 124 -12.46 26.61 30.39
CA PRO A 124 -13.30 27.75 29.94
C PRO A 124 -14.76 27.34 29.66
N GLU A 125 -15.67 28.32 29.58
CA GLU A 125 -17.09 28.06 29.32
C GLU A 125 -17.28 27.43 27.93
N PRO A 126 -17.94 26.26 27.84
CA PRO A 126 -18.09 25.55 26.57
C PRO A 126 -19.09 26.25 25.64
N ARG A 127 -18.75 26.32 24.35
CA ARG A 127 -19.62 26.82 23.27
C ARG A 127 -20.29 25.71 22.47
N ALA A 128 -19.80 24.49 22.63
CA ALA A 128 -20.40 23.28 22.11
C ALA A 128 -20.37 22.16 23.14
N THR A 129 -21.27 21.19 22.96
CA THR A 129 -21.30 19.95 23.72
C THR A 129 -21.22 18.77 22.75
N LEU A 130 -20.29 17.85 22.99
CA LEU A 130 -20.22 16.55 22.36
C LEU A 130 -20.77 15.51 23.34
N GLU A 131 -21.94 14.98 23.06
CA GLU A 131 -22.56 13.90 23.82
C GLU A 131 -22.45 12.59 23.03
N PHE A 132 -21.94 11.53 23.64
CA PHE A 132 -21.86 10.24 22.96
C PHE A 132 -21.86 9.06 23.93
N SER A 133 -22.21 7.90 23.37
CA SER A 133 -22.19 6.60 24.01
C SER A 133 -21.70 5.56 23.02
N LEU A 134 -20.80 4.68 23.46
CA LEU A 134 -20.38 3.52 22.69
C LEU A 134 -20.96 2.28 23.37
N GLY A 135 -21.89 1.62 22.68
CA GLY A 135 -22.51 0.39 23.16
C GLY A 135 -21.50 -0.72 23.41
N LYS A 136 -21.85 -1.67 24.27
CA LYS A 136 -21.01 -2.85 24.53
C LYS A 136 -20.80 -3.63 23.23
N ALA A 137 -19.55 -4.01 22.96
CA ALA A 137 -19.21 -4.84 21.81
C ALA A 137 -19.95 -6.19 21.91
N LYS A 138 -20.65 -6.55 20.83
CA LYS A 138 -21.29 -7.85 20.65
C LYS A 138 -20.42 -8.69 19.74
N PHE A 139 -20.17 -9.93 20.15
CA PHE A 139 -19.34 -10.86 19.40
C PHE A 139 -20.18 -12.00 18.88
N THR A 140 -20.04 -12.30 17.60
CA THR A 140 -20.62 -13.50 16.98
C THR A 140 -19.52 -14.30 16.32
N THR A 141 -19.65 -15.62 16.36
CA THR A 141 -18.72 -16.54 15.70
C THR A 141 -19.53 -17.36 14.72
N ASP A 142 -19.13 -17.28 13.45
CA ASP A 142 -19.70 -18.06 12.36
C ASP A 142 -18.64 -19.06 11.90
N THR A 143 -19.07 -20.26 11.49
CA THR A 143 -18.20 -21.27 10.91
C THR A 143 -18.73 -21.72 9.56
N ALA A 144 -17.83 -21.92 8.61
CA ALA A 144 -18.13 -22.49 7.31
C ALA A 144 -17.16 -23.63 7.03
N ARG A 145 -17.67 -24.76 6.51
CA ARG A 145 -16.86 -25.93 6.20
C ARG A 145 -16.76 -26.10 4.69
N ARG A 146 -15.55 -26.37 4.21
CA ARG A 146 -15.26 -26.71 2.81
C ARG A 146 -14.30 -27.88 2.76
N ASP A 147 -14.33 -28.65 1.67
CA ASP A 147 -13.35 -29.70 1.44
C ASP A 147 -12.19 -29.16 0.60
N ALA A 148 -10.98 -29.54 0.98
CA ALA A 148 -9.75 -29.30 0.23
C ALA A 148 -9.13 -30.64 -0.17
N THR A 149 -8.31 -30.63 -1.23
CA THR A 149 -7.70 -31.85 -1.76
C THR A 149 -6.19 -31.69 -1.89
N ALA A 150 -5.44 -32.72 -1.52
CA ALA A 150 -4.00 -32.79 -1.76
C ALA A 150 -3.63 -34.11 -2.46
N ARG A 151 -2.78 -34.02 -3.48
CA ARG A 151 -2.28 -35.17 -4.22
C ARG A 151 -0.94 -35.61 -3.66
N TYR A 152 -0.77 -36.90 -3.40
CA TYR A 152 0.45 -37.46 -2.84
C TYR A 152 0.82 -38.78 -3.52
N GLN A 153 2.10 -39.14 -3.45
CA GLN A 153 2.56 -40.43 -3.95
C GLN A 153 2.26 -41.50 -2.89
N SER A 154 1.28 -42.36 -3.14
CA SER A 154 0.90 -43.43 -2.20
C SER A 154 1.85 -44.63 -2.26
N GLY A 155 2.57 -44.79 -3.38
CA GLY A 155 3.59 -45.81 -3.52
C GLY A 155 4.17 -45.87 -4.93
N THR A 156 4.68 -47.03 -5.27
CA THR A 156 5.12 -47.37 -6.63
C THR A 156 4.40 -48.63 -7.09
N LYS A 157 4.09 -48.71 -8.38
CA LYS A 157 3.63 -49.95 -9.03
C LYS A 157 4.71 -50.41 -9.98
N GLN A 158 4.94 -51.72 -9.99
CA GLN A 158 5.79 -52.33 -11.02
C GLN A 158 4.97 -52.45 -12.30
N VAL A 159 5.45 -51.83 -13.36
CA VAL A 159 4.90 -52.00 -14.71
C VAL A 159 5.92 -52.68 -15.62
N PRO A 160 5.48 -53.47 -16.61
CA PRO A 160 6.38 -54.05 -17.60
C PRO A 160 7.25 -52.98 -18.25
N ASN A 161 8.56 -53.20 -18.27
CA ASN A 161 9.48 -52.29 -18.94
C ASN A 161 9.42 -52.55 -20.46
N PRO A 162 8.94 -51.60 -21.28
CA PRO A 162 8.84 -51.81 -22.73
C PRO A 162 10.20 -52.10 -23.39
N PHE A 163 11.29 -51.61 -22.80
CA PHE A 163 12.63 -51.87 -23.29
C PHE A 163 13.06 -53.33 -23.04
N TYR A 164 12.59 -53.98 -21.97
CA TYR A 164 12.92 -55.38 -21.72
C TYR A 164 12.37 -56.29 -22.82
N GLU A 165 11.09 -56.12 -23.18
CA GLU A 165 10.49 -56.87 -24.30
C GLU A 165 11.21 -56.62 -25.63
N GLN A 166 11.57 -55.35 -25.90
CA GLN A 166 12.33 -55.00 -27.10
C GLN A 166 13.70 -55.70 -27.13
N ARG A 167 14.41 -55.75 -26.00
CA ARG A 167 15.71 -56.44 -25.90
C ARG A 167 15.56 -57.96 -26.00
N GLN A 168 14.49 -58.54 -25.45
CA GLN A 168 14.20 -59.96 -25.56
C GLN A 168 13.94 -60.36 -27.02
N ARG A 169 13.16 -59.57 -27.76
CA ARG A 169 12.94 -59.78 -29.21
C ARG A 169 14.24 -59.66 -30.00
N ALA A 170 15.04 -58.62 -29.73
CA ALA A 170 16.33 -58.44 -30.40
C ALA A 170 17.32 -59.59 -30.11
N LEU A 171 17.27 -60.19 -28.91
CA LEU A 171 18.05 -61.37 -28.59
C LEU A 171 17.61 -62.60 -29.40
N LEU A 172 16.31 -62.88 -29.44
CA LEU A 172 15.74 -64.00 -30.22
C LEU A 172 16.03 -63.88 -31.71
N GLU A 173 15.92 -62.67 -32.27
CA GLU A 173 16.31 -62.39 -33.65
C GLU A 173 17.80 -62.67 -33.89
N GLN A 174 18.66 -62.30 -32.95
CA GLN A 174 20.10 -62.51 -33.03
C GLN A 174 20.48 -63.99 -32.89
N GLU A 175 19.82 -64.74 -32.01
CA GLU A 175 19.97 -66.20 -31.90
C GLU A 175 19.64 -66.89 -33.23
N THR A 176 18.55 -66.46 -33.88
CA THR A 176 18.16 -66.96 -35.19
C THR A 176 19.24 -66.71 -36.25
N ARG A 177 19.88 -65.53 -36.25
CA ARG A 177 20.99 -65.20 -37.16
C ARG A 177 22.23 -66.05 -36.90
N VAL A 178 22.58 -66.30 -35.64
CA VAL A 178 23.69 -67.20 -35.28
C VAL A 178 23.43 -68.60 -35.81
N THR A 179 22.22 -69.15 -35.61
CA THR A 179 21.87 -70.48 -36.15
C THR A 179 21.95 -70.53 -37.68
N GLN A 180 21.54 -69.47 -38.39
CA GLN A 180 21.68 -69.39 -39.85
C GLN A 180 23.16 -69.35 -40.27
N ALA A 181 23.97 -68.53 -39.61
CA ALA A 181 25.41 -68.45 -39.88
C ALA A 181 26.12 -69.78 -39.61
N GLU A 182 25.74 -70.50 -38.55
CA GLU A 182 26.24 -71.86 -38.27
C GLU A 182 25.91 -72.84 -39.40
N GLN A 183 24.66 -72.81 -39.89
CA GLN A 183 24.24 -73.64 -41.03
C GLN A 183 25.02 -73.31 -42.30
N ASP A 184 25.29 -72.02 -42.56
CA ASP A 184 26.04 -71.60 -43.74
C ASP A 184 27.51 -72.00 -43.66
N VAL A 185 28.15 -71.89 -42.48
CA VAL A 185 29.48 -72.44 -42.23
C VAL A 185 29.51 -73.95 -42.51
N VAL A 186 28.53 -74.72 -42.02
CA VAL A 186 28.45 -76.17 -42.27
C VAL A 186 28.29 -76.47 -43.77
N LYS A 187 27.43 -75.73 -44.49
CA LYS A 187 27.26 -75.89 -45.95
C LYS A 187 28.55 -75.58 -46.72
N GLN A 188 29.30 -74.54 -46.35
CA GLN A 188 30.57 -74.23 -47.02
C GLN A 188 31.66 -75.22 -46.67
N GLN A 189 31.70 -75.75 -45.44
CA GLN A 189 32.64 -76.82 -45.08
C GLN A 189 32.45 -78.04 -45.99
N GLN A 190 31.20 -78.47 -46.20
CA GLN A 190 30.88 -79.56 -47.13
C GLN A 190 31.33 -79.26 -48.57
N LYS A 191 31.18 -78.02 -49.04
CA LYS A 191 31.67 -77.61 -50.38
C LYS A 191 33.18 -77.60 -50.47
N VAL A 192 33.90 -77.14 -49.43
CA VAL A 192 35.36 -77.20 -49.38
C VAL A 192 35.84 -78.65 -49.42
N GLU A 193 35.22 -79.55 -48.65
CA GLU A 193 35.53 -80.99 -48.69
C GLU A 193 35.30 -81.59 -50.08
N GLN A 194 34.17 -81.25 -50.72
CA GLN A 194 33.86 -81.68 -52.09
C GLN A 194 34.92 -81.19 -53.09
N TYR A 195 35.24 -79.89 -53.09
CA TYR A 195 36.24 -79.34 -54.03
C TYR A 195 37.66 -79.82 -53.73
N ARG A 196 38.02 -80.11 -52.48
CA ARG A 196 39.29 -80.78 -52.15
C ARG A 196 39.37 -82.16 -52.77
N ALA A 197 38.29 -82.93 -52.71
CA ALA A 197 38.23 -84.25 -53.34
C ALA A 197 38.29 -84.16 -54.88
N ASP A 198 37.73 -83.10 -55.48
CA ASP A 198 37.81 -82.86 -56.92
C ASP A 198 39.23 -82.46 -57.36
N VAL A 199 39.92 -81.58 -56.63
CA VAL A 199 41.34 -81.24 -56.87
C VAL A 199 42.23 -82.48 -56.78
N GLN A 200 42.03 -83.33 -55.76
CA GLN A 200 42.77 -84.60 -55.62
C GLN A 200 42.52 -85.57 -56.79
N ARG A 201 41.36 -85.48 -57.46
CA ARG A 201 41.01 -86.32 -58.61
C ARG A 201 41.63 -85.81 -59.91
N GLU A 202 41.87 -84.50 -60.05
CA GLU A 202 42.50 -83.91 -61.25
C GLU A 202 44.01 -84.16 -61.34
N GLY A 203 44.70 -84.35 -60.20
CA GLY A 203 46.13 -84.70 -60.15
C GLY A 203 47.09 -83.52 -60.44
N ASP A 204 48.40 -83.70 -60.17
CA ASP A 204 49.41 -82.63 -60.27
C ASP A 204 49.62 -82.16 -61.72
N THR A 205 49.09 -80.97 -62.06
CA THR A 205 49.44 -80.22 -63.27
C THR A 205 50.40 -79.07 -62.95
N PRO A 206 51.70 -79.17 -63.30
CA PRO A 206 52.67 -78.13 -62.99
C PRO A 206 52.41 -76.84 -63.79
N ASN A 207 52.40 -75.69 -63.09
CA ASN A 207 52.41 -74.31 -63.61
C ASN A 207 51.12 -73.75 -64.26
N VAL A 208 49.94 -74.37 -64.09
CA VAL A 208 48.66 -73.75 -64.49
C VAL A 208 47.61 -74.03 -63.42
N SER A 209 46.99 -72.99 -62.84
CA SER A 209 45.91 -73.19 -61.87
C SER A 209 44.70 -73.82 -62.58
N THR A 210 44.24 -74.98 -62.11
CA THR A 210 43.06 -75.63 -62.70
C THR A 210 41.77 -74.97 -62.20
N GLY A 211 40.67 -75.15 -62.94
CA GLY A 211 39.36 -74.65 -62.51
C GLY A 211 38.94 -75.21 -61.13
N ALA A 212 39.36 -76.43 -60.78
CA ALA A 212 39.09 -77.02 -59.47
C ALA A 212 39.87 -76.34 -58.34
N GLU A 213 41.15 -75.98 -58.56
CA GLU A 213 41.93 -75.22 -57.58
C GLU A 213 41.35 -73.83 -57.36
N GLN A 214 40.89 -73.17 -58.42
CA GLN A 214 40.25 -71.86 -58.32
C GLN A 214 38.90 -71.96 -57.57
N ASN A 215 38.13 -73.03 -57.79
CA ASN A 215 36.89 -73.30 -57.05
C ASN A 215 37.15 -73.61 -55.58
N LEU A 216 38.20 -74.37 -55.27
CA LEU A 216 38.64 -74.65 -53.91
C LEU A 216 39.06 -73.37 -53.19
N TYR A 217 39.92 -72.56 -53.80
CA TYR A 217 40.35 -71.27 -53.23
C TYR A 217 39.15 -70.35 -52.95
N ASN A 218 38.20 -70.26 -53.89
CA ASN A 218 36.97 -69.49 -53.70
C ASN A 218 36.09 -70.05 -52.58
N ALA A 219 36.01 -71.37 -52.43
CA ALA A 219 35.24 -72.02 -51.37
C ALA A 219 35.91 -71.83 -49.99
N GLU A 220 37.23 -71.91 -49.90
CA GLU A 220 37.99 -71.65 -48.68
C GLU A 220 37.88 -70.19 -48.24
N ASN A 221 37.95 -69.24 -49.18
CA ASN A 221 37.70 -67.83 -48.90
C ASN A 221 36.26 -67.56 -48.42
N ARG A 222 35.27 -68.23 -49.03
CA ARG A 222 33.87 -68.14 -48.58
C ARG A 222 33.68 -68.75 -47.19
N LEU A 223 34.29 -69.90 -46.92
CA LEU A 223 34.26 -70.54 -45.60
C LEU A 223 34.90 -69.63 -44.53
N GLU A 224 36.03 -69.00 -44.82
CA GLU A 224 36.68 -68.06 -43.93
C GLU A 224 35.82 -66.80 -43.69
N SER A 225 35.17 -66.28 -44.74
CA SER A 225 34.20 -65.18 -44.63
C SER A 225 33.00 -65.56 -43.75
N ASP A 226 32.45 -66.76 -43.93
CA ASP A 226 31.30 -67.25 -43.16
C ASP A 226 31.70 -67.53 -41.69
N ARG A 227 32.93 -67.99 -41.44
CA ARG A 227 33.48 -68.12 -40.08
C ARG A 227 33.63 -66.77 -39.37
N ARG A 228 34.15 -65.75 -40.06
CA ARG A 228 34.22 -64.38 -39.51
C ARG A 228 32.84 -63.79 -39.26
N SER A 229 31.89 -64.08 -40.15
CA SER A 229 30.49 -63.68 -39.99
C SER A 229 29.89 -64.34 -38.75
N LEU A 230 30.03 -65.67 -38.60
CA LEU A 230 29.59 -66.40 -37.40
C LEU A 230 30.21 -65.83 -36.11
N GLN A 231 31.52 -65.56 -36.11
CA GLN A 231 32.18 -64.94 -34.95
C GLN A 231 31.62 -63.55 -34.64
N SER A 232 31.30 -62.75 -35.66
CA SER A 232 30.63 -61.45 -35.49
C SER A 232 29.23 -61.60 -34.88
N GLU A 233 28.43 -62.53 -35.42
CA GLU A 233 27.08 -62.80 -34.93
C GLU A 233 27.09 -63.34 -33.48
N GLN A 234 28.08 -64.16 -33.11
CA GLN A 234 28.29 -64.64 -31.73
C GLN A 234 28.68 -63.50 -30.77
N ASN A 235 29.55 -62.58 -31.20
CA ASN A 235 29.89 -61.39 -30.41
C ASN A 235 28.67 -60.48 -30.21
N GLN A 236 27.87 -60.28 -31.26
CA GLN A 236 26.62 -59.52 -31.18
C GLN A 236 25.59 -60.20 -30.26
N LEU A 237 25.46 -61.53 -30.34
CA LEU A 237 24.62 -62.31 -29.43
C LEU A 237 25.02 -62.09 -27.97
N MET A 238 26.31 -62.20 -27.66
CA MET A 238 26.82 -61.95 -26.32
C MET A 238 26.53 -60.52 -25.84
N GLN A 239 26.63 -59.52 -26.72
CA GLN A 239 26.26 -58.15 -26.40
C GLN A 239 24.76 -58.03 -26.10
N LYS A 240 23.89 -58.64 -26.92
CA LYS A 240 22.43 -58.63 -26.71
C LYS A 240 22.02 -59.33 -25.42
N GLN A 241 22.69 -60.42 -25.07
CA GLN A 241 22.50 -61.10 -23.78
C GLN A 241 22.86 -60.19 -22.60
N ARG A 242 23.99 -59.46 -22.68
CA ARG A 242 24.36 -58.47 -21.65
C ARG A 242 23.38 -57.31 -21.57
N GLU A 243 22.92 -56.79 -22.72
CA GLU A 243 21.91 -55.73 -22.77
C GLU A 243 20.59 -56.18 -22.10
N LEU A 244 20.13 -57.41 -22.38
CA LEU A 244 18.93 -57.97 -21.74
C LEU A 244 19.14 -58.20 -20.24
N ALA A 245 20.27 -58.77 -19.83
CA ALA A 245 20.59 -59.04 -18.43
C ALA A 245 20.66 -57.76 -17.58
N ASN A 246 21.13 -56.65 -18.16
CA ASN A 246 21.21 -55.36 -17.49
C ASN A 246 19.93 -54.54 -17.59
N THR A 247 18.92 -55.01 -18.33
CA THR A 247 17.62 -54.34 -18.42
C THR A 247 16.66 -55.02 -17.44
N PRO A 248 16.15 -54.32 -16.41
CA PRO A 248 15.17 -54.91 -15.51
C PRO A 248 13.85 -55.16 -16.24
N GLN A 249 13.19 -56.27 -15.92
CA GLN A 249 11.93 -56.69 -16.52
C GLN A 249 10.77 -55.74 -16.18
N TYR A 250 10.83 -55.10 -15.02
CA TYR A 250 9.84 -54.15 -14.53
C TYR A 250 10.50 -52.82 -14.20
N GLN A 251 9.75 -51.73 -14.35
CA GLN A 251 10.13 -50.41 -13.85
C GLN A 251 9.10 -49.94 -12.83
N ASP A 252 9.56 -49.18 -11.84
CA ASP A 252 8.68 -48.61 -10.81
C ASP A 252 8.08 -47.29 -11.31
N GLU A 253 6.77 -47.23 -11.41
CA GLU A 253 6.02 -46.00 -11.68
C GLU A 253 5.39 -45.46 -10.39
N PRO A 254 5.50 -44.14 -10.10
CA PRO A 254 4.85 -43.56 -8.94
C PRO A 254 3.32 -43.63 -9.08
N VAL A 255 2.67 -44.15 -8.04
CA VAL A 255 1.21 -44.15 -7.92
C VAL A 255 0.82 -42.94 -7.08
N TYR A 256 -0.12 -42.14 -7.60
CA TYR A 256 -0.62 -40.97 -6.90
C TYR A 256 -2.07 -41.17 -6.47
N GLU A 257 -2.36 -40.78 -5.25
CA GLU A 257 -3.70 -40.71 -4.69
C GLU A 257 -4.04 -39.27 -4.30
N THR A 258 -5.33 -38.99 -4.15
CA THR A 258 -5.82 -37.69 -3.67
C THR A 258 -6.48 -37.89 -2.32
N VAL A 259 -5.95 -37.26 -1.28
CA VAL A 259 -6.65 -37.15 0.00
C VAL A 259 -7.56 -35.94 -0.04
N THR A 260 -8.79 -36.12 0.42
CA THR A 260 -9.74 -35.02 0.66
C THR A 260 -9.82 -34.78 2.16
N TYR A 261 -9.72 -33.53 2.58
CA TYR A 261 -9.75 -33.16 4.00
C TYR A 261 -10.60 -31.91 4.22
N PRO A 262 -11.29 -31.82 5.37
CA PRO A 262 -12.11 -30.67 5.69
C PRO A 262 -11.26 -29.49 6.16
N VAL A 263 -11.59 -28.30 5.68
CA VAL A 263 -11.12 -27.00 6.17
C VAL A 263 -12.31 -26.28 6.77
N THR A 264 -12.16 -25.80 8.01
CA THR A 264 -13.19 -25.03 8.72
C THR A 264 -12.76 -23.58 8.77
N THR A 265 -13.47 -22.70 8.07
CA THR A 265 -13.27 -21.25 8.17
C THR A 265 -14.03 -20.72 9.37
N HIS A 266 -13.33 -20.16 10.34
CA HIS A 266 -13.90 -19.48 11.50
C HIS A 266 -13.93 -17.97 11.25
N THR A 267 -15.08 -17.34 11.44
CA THR A 267 -15.26 -15.89 11.32
C THR A 267 -15.71 -15.33 12.66
N LEU A 268 -14.87 -14.53 13.30
CA LEU A 268 -15.21 -13.78 14.50
C LEU A 268 -15.59 -12.36 14.11
N ARG A 269 -16.82 -11.95 14.43
CA ARG A 269 -17.33 -10.59 14.18
C ARG A 269 -17.54 -9.86 15.49
N ALA A 270 -17.18 -8.60 15.52
CA ALA A 270 -17.46 -7.68 16.62
C ALA A 270 -18.29 -6.51 16.09
N SER A 271 -19.34 -6.11 16.81
CA SER A 271 -20.15 -4.93 16.47
C SER A 271 -20.50 -4.10 17.70
N ALA A 272 -20.55 -2.78 17.53
CA ALA A 272 -20.94 -1.85 18.60
C ALA A 272 -21.63 -0.61 18.01
N PRO A 273 -22.81 -0.20 18.52
CA PRO A 273 -23.43 1.04 18.09
C PRO A 273 -22.74 2.24 18.78
N LEU A 274 -22.33 3.22 17.99
CA LEU A 274 -21.94 4.56 18.45
C LEU A 274 -23.14 5.49 18.25
N ARG A 275 -23.60 6.11 19.34
CA ARG A 275 -24.78 7.01 19.35
C ARG A 275 -24.44 8.29 20.10
N GLY A 276 -24.99 9.42 19.66
CA GLY A 276 -24.72 10.72 20.28
C GLY A 276 -25.12 11.91 19.44
N ALA A 277 -24.63 13.08 19.82
CA ALA A 277 -24.72 14.31 19.04
C ALA A 277 -23.62 15.32 19.40
N ALA A 278 -23.20 16.12 18.43
CA ALA A 278 -22.42 17.33 18.66
C ALA A 278 -23.31 18.57 18.46
N THR A 279 -23.41 19.42 19.47
CA THR A 279 -24.37 20.53 19.50
C THR A 279 -23.66 21.84 19.84
N LEU A 280 -23.85 22.87 19.02
CA LEU A 280 -23.51 24.25 19.39
C LEU A 280 -24.58 24.80 20.33
N ASN A 281 -24.23 25.66 21.29
CA ASN A 281 -25.15 26.14 22.34
C ASN A 281 -26.49 26.74 21.84
N ALA A 282 -26.60 27.13 20.57
CA ALA A 282 -27.83 27.64 19.94
C ALA A 282 -28.06 27.08 18.52
N GLY A 283 -27.62 25.85 18.23
CA GLY A 283 -27.73 25.22 16.91
C GLY A 283 -28.38 23.85 16.94
N GLU A 284 -28.79 23.35 15.77
CA GLU A 284 -29.29 21.98 15.65
C GLU A 284 -28.19 20.96 15.92
N PRO A 285 -28.51 19.84 16.61
CA PRO A 285 -27.53 18.79 16.89
C PRO A 285 -27.07 18.11 15.59
N LEU A 286 -25.75 17.90 15.46
CA LEU A 286 -25.17 16.96 14.49
C LEU A 286 -25.26 15.56 15.08
N ALA A 287 -26.22 14.76 14.60
CA ALA A 287 -26.46 13.43 15.12
C ALA A 287 -25.31 12.47 14.81
N ILE A 288 -24.99 11.62 15.79
CA ILE A 288 -24.04 10.52 15.68
C ILE A 288 -24.86 9.23 15.76
N ASN A 289 -24.92 8.50 14.65
CA ASN A 289 -25.67 7.26 14.54
C ASN A 289 -24.91 6.29 13.62
N GLN A 290 -23.89 5.64 14.18
CA GLN A 290 -22.99 4.75 13.42
C GLN A 290 -22.99 3.36 14.04
N ASP A 291 -23.15 2.33 13.22
CA ASP A 291 -22.97 0.94 13.62
C ASP A 291 -21.58 0.48 13.21
N LEU A 292 -20.71 0.32 14.22
CA LEU A 292 -19.34 -0.08 14.01
C LEU A 292 -19.26 -1.60 13.94
N ALA A 293 -18.45 -2.11 13.01
CA ALA A 293 -18.25 -3.53 12.81
C ALA A 293 -16.81 -3.83 12.40
N GLU A 294 -16.30 -4.96 12.90
CA GLU A 294 -14.99 -5.51 12.60
C GLU A 294 -15.08 -7.02 12.49
N GLU A 295 -14.27 -7.62 11.62
CA GLU A 295 -14.21 -9.08 11.47
C GLU A 295 -12.78 -9.60 11.35
N ALA A 296 -12.57 -10.80 11.87
CA ALA A 296 -11.37 -11.60 11.66
C ALA A 296 -11.77 -12.99 11.19
N ARG A 297 -10.97 -13.54 10.27
CA ARG A 297 -11.20 -14.85 9.66
C ARG A 297 -9.93 -15.66 9.70
N ASP A 298 -10.09 -16.95 9.93
CA ASP A 298 -9.00 -17.92 9.95
C ASP A 298 -9.50 -19.30 9.49
N ASP A 299 -8.63 -20.08 8.85
CA ASP A 299 -8.94 -21.42 8.35
C ASP A 299 -8.25 -22.46 9.25
N GLU A 300 -9.02 -23.38 9.83
CA GLU A 300 -8.51 -24.49 10.65
C GLU A 300 -8.57 -25.80 9.86
N HIS A 301 -7.47 -26.57 9.86
CA HIS A 301 -7.50 -27.96 9.40
C HIS A 301 -6.49 -28.87 10.11
N SER A 302 -6.85 -30.15 10.23
CA SER A 302 -5.93 -31.17 10.71
C SER A 302 -4.80 -31.42 9.72
N GLY A 303 -3.65 -31.86 10.21
CA GLY A 303 -2.55 -32.32 9.37
C GLY A 303 -2.86 -33.67 8.72
N HIS A 304 -2.43 -33.85 7.47
CA HIS A 304 -2.49 -35.11 6.73
C HIS A 304 -1.08 -35.53 6.33
N SER A 305 -0.42 -36.30 7.21
CA SER A 305 0.99 -36.72 7.06
C SER A 305 1.26 -37.47 5.76
N ALA A 306 0.35 -38.34 5.33
CA ALA A 306 0.46 -39.10 4.07
C ALA A 306 0.57 -38.16 2.84
N ALA A 307 -0.04 -36.98 2.91
CA ALA A 307 0.00 -35.97 1.85
C ALA A 307 0.93 -34.79 2.14
N GLY A 308 1.72 -34.84 3.20
CA GLY A 308 2.61 -33.76 3.61
C GLY A 308 1.89 -32.47 4.01
N VAL A 309 0.58 -32.54 4.30
CA VAL A 309 -0.20 -31.37 4.73
C VAL A 309 0.04 -31.17 6.23
N ALA A 310 0.69 -30.07 6.60
CA ALA A 310 0.88 -29.69 8.00
C ALA A 310 -0.48 -29.29 8.64
N PRO A 311 -0.68 -29.48 9.95
CA PRO A 311 -1.85 -28.94 10.63
C PRO A 311 -1.82 -27.42 10.62
N ASP A 312 -3.00 -26.81 10.41
CA ASP A 312 -3.22 -25.37 10.54
C ASP A 312 -4.14 -25.14 11.75
N PRO A 313 -3.59 -24.83 12.94
CA PRO A 313 -4.38 -24.63 14.15
C PRO A 313 -5.12 -23.30 14.09
N LEU A 314 -6.29 -23.22 14.74
CA LEU A 314 -7.08 -22.00 14.81
C LEU A 314 -6.32 -20.85 15.51
N GLU A 315 -6.04 -19.77 14.78
CA GLU A 315 -5.34 -18.56 15.21
C GLU A 315 -6.22 -17.30 15.03
N LEU A 316 -7.36 -17.25 15.72
CA LEU A 316 -8.18 -16.04 15.77
C LEU A 316 -7.67 -15.02 16.80
N PRO A 317 -7.78 -13.70 16.51
CA PRO A 317 -7.46 -12.68 17.49
C PRO A 317 -8.41 -12.75 18.69
N ALA A 318 -7.89 -12.39 19.87
CA ALA A 318 -8.72 -12.26 21.06
C ALA A 318 -9.83 -11.22 20.85
N LYS A 319 -10.99 -11.44 21.49
CA LYS A 319 -12.15 -10.52 21.43
C LYS A 319 -11.78 -9.08 21.80
N ASP A 320 -10.88 -8.92 22.76
CA ASP A 320 -10.41 -7.59 23.19
C ASP A 320 -9.63 -6.85 22.09
N ALA A 321 -8.91 -7.56 21.22
CA ALA A 321 -8.22 -6.95 20.08
C ALA A 321 -9.22 -6.37 19.07
N LEU A 322 -10.33 -7.08 18.80
CA LEU A 322 -11.42 -6.54 17.97
C LEU A 322 -12.17 -5.40 18.66
N ALA A 323 -12.37 -5.47 19.98
CA ALA A 323 -12.96 -4.37 20.75
C ALA A 323 -12.11 -3.09 20.67
N GLN A 324 -10.78 -3.20 20.74
CA GLN A 324 -9.86 -2.07 20.57
C GLN A 324 -9.95 -1.47 19.17
N LYS A 325 -10.08 -2.30 18.11
CA LYS A 325 -10.32 -1.80 16.75
C LYS A 325 -11.62 -1.01 16.65
N LEU A 326 -12.71 -1.51 17.25
CA LEU A 326 -13.99 -0.77 17.31
C LEU A 326 -13.86 0.55 18.07
N GLN A 327 -13.07 0.60 19.15
CA GLN A 327 -12.78 1.85 19.86
C GLN A 327 -12.00 2.84 18.99
N ALA A 328 -11.00 2.38 18.23
CA ALA A 328 -10.26 3.22 17.30
C ALA A 328 -11.15 3.76 16.17
N GLN A 329 -12.05 2.93 15.62
CA GLN A 329 -13.07 3.39 14.66
C GLN A 329 -13.97 4.46 15.29
N ALA A 330 -14.45 4.24 16.52
CA ALA A 330 -15.29 5.20 17.23
C ALA A 330 -14.58 6.54 17.44
N LEU A 331 -13.28 6.50 17.82
CA LEU A 331 -12.46 7.69 18.00
C LEU A 331 -12.37 8.50 16.71
N SER A 332 -12.07 7.85 15.58
CA SER A 332 -12.01 8.51 14.27
C SER A 332 -13.34 9.17 13.88
N VAL A 333 -14.47 8.51 14.14
CA VAL A 333 -15.80 9.11 13.92
C VAL A 333 -16.00 10.35 14.79
N LEU A 334 -15.64 10.29 16.08
CA LEU A 334 -15.80 11.41 17.02
C LEU A 334 -14.90 12.59 16.65
N GLU A 335 -13.66 12.35 16.21
CA GLU A 335 -12.77 13.38 15.67
C GLU A 335 -13.36 14.04 14.42
N GLY A 336 -13.96 13.24 13.53
CA GLY A 336 -14.71 13.75 12.38
C GLY A 336 -15.86 14.68 12.80
N GLN A 337 -16.59 14.32 13.86
CA GLN A 337 -17.68 15.13 14.40
C GLN A 337 -17.19 16.42 15.07
N ILE A 338 -16.06 16.37 15.79
CA ILE A 338 -15.39 17.54 16.35
C ILE A 338 -14.99 18.52 15.24
N ASN A 339 -14.43 18.01 14.14
CA ASN A 339 -14.09 18.84 12.98
C ASN A 339 -15.35 19.40 12.30
N ALA A 340 -16.41 18.61 12.15
CA ALA A 340 -17.65 19.05 11.54
C ALA A 340 -18.34 20.17 12.34
N ILE A 341 -18.41 20.03 13.67
CA ILE A 341 -18.99 21.07 14.53
C ILE A 341 -18.12 22.33 14.55
N PHE A 342 -16.79 22.16 14.46
CA PHE A 342 -15.86 23.28 14.31
C PHE A 342 -16.04 24.05 13.00
N GLN A 343 -16.18 23.36 11.87
CA GLN A 343 -16.47 24.03 10.60
C GLN A 343 -17.84 24.72 10.63
N ARG A 344 -18.87 24.09 11.20
CA ARG A 344 -20.18 24.75 11.37
C ARG A 344 -20.11 25.99 12.23
N TYR A 345 -19.30 25.97 13.29
CA TYR A 345 -19.05 27.14 14.13
C TYR A 345 -18.36 28.26 13.35
N ARG A 346 -17.36 27.90 12.53
CA ARG A 346 -16.65 28.83 11.64
C ARG A 346 -17.58 29.42 10.57
N ASP A 347 -18.43 28.62 9.96
CA ASP A 347 -19.45 29.07 8.99
C ASP A 347 -20.44 30.06 9.60
N GLY A 348 -20.72 29.95 10.91
CA GLY A 348 -21.48 30.95 11.64
C GLY A 348 -20.85 32.36 11.61
N TYR A 349 -19.52 32.46 11.63
CA TYR A 349 -18.83 33.75 11.44
C TYR A 349 -18.88 34.21 9.99
N ARG A 350 -18.83 33.29 9.01
CA ARG A 350 -19.03 33.65 7.61
C ARG A 350 -20.42 34.24 7.37
N ALA A 351 -21.46 33.66 7.94
CA ALA A 351 -22.80 34.22 7.89
C ALA A 351 -22.89 35.61 8.54
N ARG A 352 -22.12 35.87 9.62
CA ARG A 352 -22.01 37.21 10.23
C ARG A 352 -21.31 38.22 9.32
N VAL A 353 -20.32 37.79 8.55
CA VAL A 353 -19.66 38.62 7.53
C VAL A 353 -20.68 39.06 6.47
N ASP A 354 -21.53 38.15 6.01
CA ASP A 354 -22.53 38.44 4.98
C ASP A 354 -23.68 39.30 5.51
N ALA A 355 -23.99 39.19 6.81
CA ALA A 355 -25.06 39.94 7.48
C ALA A 355 -24.60 41.26 8.14
N ALA A 356 -23.31 41.60 8.07
CA ALA A 356 -22.75 42.79 8.72
C ALA A 356 -23.36 44.09 8.16
N ALA A 357 -23.75 45.01 9.04
CA ALA A 357 -24.39 46.26 8.64
C ALA A 357 -23.39 47.34 8.21
N SER A 358 -22.12 47.18 8.57
CA SER A 358 -21.03 48.07 8.22
C SER A 358 -19.78 47.30 7.78
N ASP A 359 -18.96 47.94 6.96
CA ASP A 359 -17.65 47.42 6.55
C ASP A 359 -16.76 47.13 7.78
N ASP A 360 -16.93 47.92 8.81
CA ASP A 360 -16.22 47.85 10.09
C ASP A 360 -16.53 46.56 10.87
N GLU A 361 -17.81 46.19 10.98
CA GLU A 361 -18.25 44.91 11.55
C GLU A 361 -17.86 43.73 10.66
N ARG A 362 -17.93 43.93 9.33
CA ARG A 362 -17.57 42.92 8.35
C ARG A 362 -16.09 42.54 8.45
N VAL A 363 -15.21 43.52 8.57
CA VAL A 363 -13.77 43.32 8.78
C VAL A 363 -13.50 42.58 10.08
N ASP A 364 -14.15 42.97 11.18
CA ASP A 364 -13.98 42.31 12.48
C ASP A 364 -14.34 40.81 12.41
N ALA A 365 -15.51 40.49 11.84
CA ALA A 365 -15.95 39.11 11.67
C ALA A 365 -15.03 38.30 10.72
N LEU A 366 -14.53 38.92 9.65
CA LEU A 366 -13.57 38.31 8.72
C LEU A 366 -12.24 37.94 9.38
N VAL A 367 -11.73 38.83 10.23
CA VAL A 367 -10.49 38.60 10.99
C VAL A 367 -10.69 37.41 11.93
N ILE A 368 -11.79 37.38 12.68
CA ILE A 368 -12.09 36.27 13.59
C ILE A 368 -12.24 34.95 12.81
N TYR A 369 -12.98 34.95 11.69
CA TYR A 369 -13.14 33.78 10.83
C TYR A 369 -11.79 33.21 10.38
N THR A 370 -10.87 34.08 9.96
CA THR A 370 -9.52 33.70 9.51
C THR A 370 -8.68 33.12 10.65
N LEU A 371 -8.80 33.67 11.86
CA LEU A 371 -8.03 33.24 13.02
C LEU A 371 -8.55 31.94 13.66
N LEU A 372 -9.83 31.61 13.48
CA LEU A 372 -10.37 30.34 13.96
C LEU A 372 -9.63 29.15 13.35
N ASP A 373 -9.40 29.18 12.04
CA ASP A 373 -8.63 28.16 11.32
C ASP A 373 -7.65 28.82 10.33
N PRO A 374 -6.42 29.11 10.77
CA PRO A 374 -5.43 29.75 9.92
C PRO A 374 -4.79 28.78 8.90
N THR A 375 -5.08 27.48 8.96
CA THR A 375 -4.51 26.48 8.04
C THR A 375 -5.24 26.43 6.69
N THR A 376 -6.47 26.93 6.65
CA THR A 376 -7.31 26.95 5.45
C THR A 376 -7.70 28.39 5.11
N PRO A 377 -6.73 29.22 4.65
CA PRO A 377 -7.03 30.58 4.25
C PRO A 377 -8.01 30.58 3.07
N ASP A 378 -9.09 31.35 3.18
CA ASP A 378 -10.06 31.53 2.10
C ASP A 378 -9.64 32.73 1.23
N PRO A 379 -9.24 32.51 -0.04
CA PRO A 379 -8.77 33.59 -0.92
C PRO A 379 -9.82 34.67 -1.16
N ALA A 380 -11.10 34.34 -1.08
CA ALA A 380 -12.18 35.31 -1.26
C ALA A 380 -12.22 36.31 -0.09
N LEU A 381 -11.80 35.90 1.11
CA LEU A 381 -11.76 36.76 2.29
C LEU A 381 -10.57 37.72 2.25
N ASP A 382 -9.40 37.25 1.79
CA ASP A 382 -8.26 38.15 1.56
C ASP A 382 -8.59 39.21 0.49
N ALA A 383 -9.30 38.83 -0.57
CA ALA A 383 -9.79 39.78 -1.57
C ALA A 383 -10.77 40.80 -0.96
N THR A 384 -11.65 40.35 -0.05
CA THR A 384 -12.60 41.24 0.63
C THR A 384 -11.88 42.20 1.58
N LEU A 385 -10.93 41.72 2.38
CA LEU A 385 -10.11 42.56 3.26
C LEU A 385 -9.25 43.56 2.47
N LEU A 386 -8.76 43.17 1.29
CA LEU A 386 -8.09 44.07 0.36
C LEU A 386 -9.03 45.18 -0.13
N GLN A 387 -10.29 44.86 -0.44
CA GLN A 387 -11.28 45.86 -0.86
C GLN A 387 -11.65 46.82 0.28
N LEU A 388 -11.93 46.30 1.47
CA LEU A 388 -12.43 47.08 2.61
C LEU A 388 -11.35 47.90 3.32
N ARG A 389 -10.13 47.37 3.40
CA ARG A 389 -9.03 47.96 4.20
C ARG A 389 -7.74 48.17 3.42
N GLY A 390 -7.70 47.80 2.14
CA GLY A 390 -6.50 47.97 1.31
C GLY A 390 -5.34 47.06 1.71
N VAL A 391 -5.60 45.98 2.45
CA VAL A 391 -4.57 45.08 3.00
C VAL A 391 -4.37 43.86 2.08
N PRO A 392 -3.24 43.75 1.37
CA PRO A 392 -2.92 42.51 0.67
C PRO A 392 -2.47 41.44 1.66
N ASN A 393 -2.77 40.17 1.38
CA ASN A 393 -2.34 39.00 2.16
C ASN A 393 -2.66 39.15 3.67
N ALA A 394 -3.87 39.61 3.99
CA ALA A 394 -4.28 39.89 5.37
C ALA A 394 -4.19 38.64 6.27
N SER A 395 -4.53 37.46 5.75
CA SER A 395 -4.36 36.18 6.42
C SER A 395 -2.92 35.95 6.93
N ALA A 396 -1.91 36.18 6.10
CA ALA A 396 -0.50 36.00 6.48
C ALA A 396 -0.06 36.99 7.59
N LEU A 397 -0.52 38.24 7.51
CA LEU A 397 -0.26 39.26 8.53
C LEU A 397 -0.89 38.90 9.87
N LEU A 398 -2.12 38.41 9.86
CA LEU A 398 -2.89 38.05 11.06
C LEU A 398 -2.31 36.84 11.79
N VAL A 399 -1.72 35.88 11.08
CA VAL A 399 -1.11 34.68 11.66
C VAL A 399 0.32 34.91 12.15
N GLY A 400 0.94 36.04 11.79
CA GLY A 400 2.30 36.38 12.19
C GLY A 400 3.36 35.68 11.33
N GLY A 401 2.99 35.26 10.12
CA GLY A 401 3.96 34.87 9.10
C GLY A 401 4.86 36.06 8.81
N ALA A 402 6.15 35.93 9.09
CA ALA A 402 7.15 36.93 8.73
C ALA A 402 7.01 37.26 7.24
N ALA A 403 6.79 38.55 6.95
CA ALA A 403 6.87 39.21 5.66
C ALA A 403 7.04 38.32 4.41
N ALA A 404 5.99 38.20 3.59
CA ALA A 404 6.23 38.05 2.16
C ALA A 404 6.83 39.36 1.64
N GLY A 405 8.16 39.48 1.72
CA GLY A 405 8.97 40.31 0.83
C GLY A 405 8.91 39.79 -0.62
N GLY A 406 7.70 39.47 -1.10
CA GLY A 406 7.41 39.08 -2.46
C GLY A 406 7.28 40.34 -3.28
N ARG A 407 8.39 40.75 -3.89
CA ARG A 407 8.39 41.57 -5.11
C ARG A 407 7.31 40.98 -6.05
N PRO A 408 6.40 41.78 -6.63
CA PRO A 408 5.48 41.26 -7.63
C PRO A 408 6.30 40.66 -8.79
N PRO A 409 5.84 39.56 -9.42
CA PRO A 409 6.51 39.02 -10.60
C PRO A 409 6.60 40.11 -11.67
N SER A 410 7.77 40.14 -12.33
CA SER A 410 8.11 41.07 -13.40
C SER A 410 7.43 40.69 -14.70
#